data_AF-A0A0R3QT13-F1
#
_entry.id   AF-A0A0R3QT13-F1
#
_cell.length_a   1.000
_cell.length_b   1.000
_cell.length_c   1.000
_cell.angle_alpha   90.00
_cell.angle_beta   90.00
_cell.angle_gamma   90.00
#
_symmetry.space_group_name_H-M   'P 1'
#
loop_
_entity.id
_entity.type
_entity.pdbx_description
1 polymer ?
#
loop_
_entity_poly.entity_id
_entity_poly.type
_entity_poly.pdbx_seq_one_letter_code
_entity_poly.pdbx_strand_id
1 'polypeptide(L)'
;MILVMNLEGTGESGKSTFIKQMRIIHGNGYSDEDKRAHIRLVYQNIFMAIQAMIRAMDTLNIPYGDQSSDLQDKANVVRAIDYENVTSFEEPYVSYIEDLWSDSGIQECYDRRREYQLTDSAKYYLSDLRRLAASDYLPTEQDILRVRVPTTGIIEYPFDLEQIIFRKDRFRMVDVGGQRSERRKWIHCFENVTSIMFLVALSEYDQVLVECDNEVSFLKLH
;
A
#
# COMPACT_ATOMS: atom_id res chain seq x y z
N MET A 1 20.38 -2.64 27.68
CA MET A 1 19.87 -1.29 27.35
C MET A 1 18.66 -1.47 26.44
N ILE A 2 17.64 -0.60 26.47
CA ILE A 2 16.56 -0.65 25.46
C ILE A 2 16.88 0.43 24.44
N LEU A 3 17.10 0.03 23.19
CA LEU A 3 17.35 0.94 22.08
C LEU A 3 16.03 1.27 21.41
N VAL A 4 15.60 2.53 21.53
CA VAL A 4 14.33 3.00 20.95
C VAL A 4 14.62 3.69 19.62
N MET A 5 14.06 3.18 18.53
CA MET A 5 14.22 3.72 17.17
C MET A 5 12.89 4.24 16.64
N ASN A 6 12.81 5.54 16.35
CA ASN A 6 11.60 6.15 15.78
C ASN A 6 11.71 6.18 14.24
N LEU A 7 10.67 5.69 13.55
CA LEU A 7 10.58 5.76 12.09
C LEU A 7 9.74 6.97 11.69
N GLU A 8 10.38 7.95 11.05
CA GLU A 8 9.72 9.18 10.60
C GLU A 8 9.79 9.29 9.07
N GLY A 9 8.78 9.94 8.48
CA GLY A 9 8.72 10.18 7.04
C GLY A 9 7.29 10.43 6.57
N THR A 10 7.13 10.89 5.33
CA THR A 10 5.84 11.10 4.67
C THR A 10 4.99 9.82 4.63
N GLY A 11 3.69 9.92 4.38
CA GLY A 11 2.90 8.74 4.03
C GLY A 11 3.59 8.01 2.88
N GLU A 12 3.61 6.68 2.89
CA GLU A 12 4.21 5.84 1.84
C GLU A 12 5.73 5.78 1.76
N SER A 13 6.46 6.50 2.62
CA SER A 13 7.94 6.48 2.65
C SER A 13 8.63 5.14 2.97
N GLY A 14 7.87 4.05 3.15
CA GLY A 14 8.40 2.70 3.37
C GLY A 14 8.62 2.29 4.85
N LYS A 15 8.19 3.10 5.82
CA LYS A 15 8.34 2.81 7.27
C LYS A 15 7.79 1.44 7.68
N SER A 16 6.52 1.17 7.37
CA SER A 16 5.91 -0.10 7.73
C SER A 16 6.54 -1.27 6.98
N THR A 17 7.03 -1.06 5.75
CA THR A 17 7.81 -2.06 5.01
C THR A 17 9.13 -2.37 5.72
N PHE A 18 9.82 -1.37 6.26
CA PHE A 18 11.01 -1.56 7.08
C PHE A 18 10.72 -2.40 8.32
N ILE A 19 9.64 -2.12 9.05
CA ILE A 19 9.22 -2.93 10.20
C ILE A 19 8.94 -4.39 9.82
N LYS A 20 8.21 -4.60 8.71
CA LYS A 20 7.92 -5.95 8.21
C LYS A 20 9.21 -6.71 7.87
N GLN A 21 10.20 -6.05 7.28
CA GLN A 21 11.52 -6.64 7.02
C GLN A 21 12.25 -7.01 8.33
N MET A 22 12.22 -6.13 9.33
CA MET A 22 12.82 -6.42 10.64
C MET A 22 12.17 -7.66 11.30
N ARG A 23 10.86 -7.84 11.15
CA ARG A 23 10.16 -9.04 11.61
C ARG A 23 10.60 -10.31 10.88
N ILE A 24 10.91 -10.24 9.59
CA ILE A 24 11.39 -11.37 8.79
C ILE A 24 12.82 -11.75 9.18
N ILE A 25 13.73 -10.76 9.21
CA ILE A 25 15.17 -11.02 9.37
C ILE A 25 15.53 -11.30 10.84
N HIS A 26 14.88 -10.61 11.77
CA HIS A 26 15.27 -10.60 13.19
C HIS A 26 14.15 -11.00 14.16
N GLY A 27 12.95 -11.28 13.64
CA GLY A 27 11.83 -11.80 14.42
C GLY A 27 11.54 -13.25 14.08
N ASN A 28 10.32 -13.68 14.41
CA ASN A 28 9.82 -15.03 14.10
C ASN A 28 9.26 -15.15 12.67
N GLY A 29 9.45 -14.13 11.82
CA GLY A 29 8.82 -14.06 10.51
C GLY A 29 7.29 -14.01 10.58
N TYR A 30 6.66 -14.57 9.55
CA TYR A 30 5.20 -14.71 9.44
C TYR A 30 4.82 -16.18 9.41
N SER A 31 4.08 -16.61 10.43
CA SER A 31 3.46 -17.93 10.46
C SER A 31 2.38 -18.04 9.38
N ASP A 32 1.93 -19.26 9.07
CA ASP A 32 0.83 -19.44 8.12
C ASP A 32 -0.48 -18.82 8.62
N GLU A 33 -0.69 -18.74 9.94
CA GLU A 33 -1.84 -18.02 10.52
C GLU A 33 -1.72 -16.51 10.30
N ASP A 34 -0.53 -15.94 10.50
CA ASP A 34 -0.27 -14.53 10.17
C ASP A 34 -0.51 -14.26 8.68
N LYS A 35 0.00 -15.14 7.80
CA LYS A 35 -0.17 -15.01 6.35
C LYS A 35 -1.65 -15.02 5.96
N ARG A 36 -2.45 -15.94 6.53
CA ARG A 36 -3.90 -15.99 6.27
C ARG A 36 -4.62 -14.70 6.66
N ALA A 37 -4.21 -14.05 7.75
CA ALA A 37 -4.78 -12.76 8.15
C ALA A 37 -4.55 -11.63 7.12
N HIS A 38 -3.55 -11.76 6.23
CA HIS A 38 -3.26 -10.78 5.18
C HIS A 38 -3.99 -11.04 3.87
N ILE A 39 -4.67 -12.19 3.70
CA ILE A 39 -5.41 -12.52 2.47
C ILE A 39 -6.39 -11.41 2.12
N ARG A 40 -7.23 -11.04 3.09
CA ARG A 40 -8.23 -9.97 2.92
C ARG A 40 -7.57 -8.66 2.49
N LEU A 41 -6.48 -8.26 3.16
CA LEU A 41 -5.78 -7.01 2.87
C LEU A 41 -5.25 -6.97 1.43
N VAL A 42 -4.75 -8.10 0.92
CA VAL A 42 -4.30 -8.20 -0.47
C VAL A 42 -5.47 -7.97 -1.44
N TYR A 43 -6.62 -8.59 -1.20
CA TYR A 43 -7.81 -8.39 -2.04
C TYR A 43 -8.28 -6.93 -2.03
N GLN A 44 -8.34 -6.31 -0.85
CA GLN A 44 -8.66 -4.89 -0.72
C GLN A 44 -7.70 -4.02 -1.54
N ASN A 45 -6.40 -4.35 -1.55
CA ASN A 45 -5.38 -3.62 -2.30
C ASN A 45 -5.57 -3.77 -3.82
N ILE A 46 -5.97 -4.94 -4.31
CA ILE A 46 -6.28 -5.18 -5.73
C ILE A 46 -7.44 -4.29 -6.17
N PHE A 47 -8.57 -4.34 -5.44
CA PHE A 47 -9.76 -3.54 -5.76
C PHE A 47 -9.48 -2.04 -5.66
N MET A 48 -8.79 -1.61 -4.60
CA MET A 48 -8.39 -0.22 -4.43
C MET A 48 -7.54 0.28 -5.62
N ALA A 49 -6.57 -0.52 -6.08
CA ALA A 49 -5.71 -0.15 -7.20
C ALA A 49 -6.47 -0.02 -8.52
N ILE A 50 -7.27 -1.02 -8.90
CA ILE A 50 -8.03 -0.97 -10.16
C ILE A 50 -9.08 0.13 -10.15
N GLN A 51 -9.76 0.36 -9.02
CA GLN A 51 -10.73 1.45 -8.90
C GLN A 51 -10.08 2.83 -8.96
N ALA A 52 -8.88 3.00 -8.41
CA ALA A 52 -8.12 4.25 -8.55
C ALA A 52 -7.82 4.53 -10.03
N MET A 53 -7.37 3.53 -10.79
CA MET A 53 -7.11 3.70 -12.23
C MET A 53 -8.39 3.97 -13.03
N ILE A 54 -9.49 3.28 -12.74
CA ILE A 54 -10.79 3.55 -13.38
C ILE A 54 -11.24 5.00 -13.14
N ARG A 55 -11.11 5.54 -11.92
CA ARG A 55 -11.42 6.94 -11.63
C ARG A 55 -10.46 7.91 -12.33
N ALA A 56 -9.19 7.53 -12.44
CA ALA A 56 -8.19 8.34 -13.12
C ALA A 56 -8.42 8.41 -14.63
N MET A 57 -8.93 7.35 -15.26
CA MET A 57 -9.36 7.36 -16.67
C MET A 57 -10.37 8.49 -16.95
N ASP A 58 -11.40 8.61 -16.09
CA ASP A 58 -12.41 9.66 -16.19
C ASP A 58 -11.79 11.06 -16.02
N THR A 59 -10.87 11.19 -15.06
CA THR A 59 -10.21 12.47 -14.73
C THR A 59 -9.24 12.94 -15.82
N LEU A 60 -8.50 12.01 -16.40
CA LEU A 60 -7.50 12.26 -17.43
C LEU A 60 -8.07 12.21 -18.85
N ASN A 61 -9.37 11.93 -18.99
CA ASN A 61 -10.09 11.72 -20.25
C ASN A 61 -9.41 10.67 -21.15
N ILE A 62 -8.94 9.57 -20.56
CA ILE A 62 -8.33 8.46 -21.30
C ILE A 62 -9.47 7.50 -21.69
N PRO A 63 -9.73 7.28 -22.99
CA PRO A 63 -10.71 6.30 -23.41
C PRO A 63 -10.19 4.88 -23.19
N TYR A 64 -11.10 3.92 -22.95
CA TYR A 64 -10.75 2.50 -23.00
C TYR A 64 -10.19 2.13 -24.38
N GLY A 65 -9.26 1.18 -24.41
CA GLY A 65 -8.78 0.61 -25.67
C GLY A 65 -9.89 -0.15 -26.40
N ASP A 66 -10.58 -1.02 -25.66
CA ASP A 66 -11.80 -1.65 -26.14
C ASP A 66 -13.01 -0.73 -25.90
N GLN A 67 -13.66 -0.34 -26.99
CA GLN A 67 -14.85 0.52 -26.99
C GLN A 67 -16.16 -0.29 -26.85
N SER A 68 -16.08 -1.60 -26.59
CA SER A 68 -17.24 -2.44 -26.32
C SER A 68 -17.99 -2.00 -25.07
N SER A 69 -19.31 -2.21 -25.06
CA SER A 69 -20.12 -2.01 -23.85
C SER A 69 -19.75 -3.00 -22.74
N ASP A 70 -19.24 -4.18 -23.11
CA ASP A 70 -18.85 -5.23 -22.17
C ASP A 70 -17.74 -4.78 -21.20
N LEU A 71 -16.66 -4.18 -21.71
CA LEU A 71 -15.57 -3.71 -20.84
C LEU A 71 -16.02 -2.54 -19.93
N GLN A 72 -16.88 -1.67 -20.45
CA GLN A 72 -17.47 -0.58 -19.67
C GLN A 72 -18.38 -1.11 -18.56
N ASP A 73 -19.19 -2.13 -18.84
CA ASP A 73 -20.05 -2.79 -17.86
C ASP A 73 -19.21 -3.47 -16.77
N LYS A 74 -18.12 -4.16 -17.14
CA LYS A 74 -17.14 -4.72 -16.21
C LYS A 74 -16.52 -3.64 -15.31
N ALA A 75 -16.09 -2.52 -15.89
CA ALA A 75 -15.56 -1.39 -15.14
C ALA A 75 -16.57 -0.82 -14.14
N ASN A 76 -17.83 -0.69 -14.54
CA ASN A 76 -18.91 -0.21 -13.68
C ASN A 76 -19.19 -1.13 -12.49
N VAL A 77 -19.18 -2.46 -12.72
CA VAL A 77 -19.32 -3.45 -11.66
C VAL A 77 -18.14 -3.36 -10.67
N VAL A 78 -16.90 -3.35 -11.17
CA VAL A 78 -15.71 -3.25 -10.33
C VAL A 78 -15.68 -1.92 -9.56
N ARG A 79 -16.08 -0.81 -10.18
CA ARG A 79 -16.17 0.53 -9.57
C ARG A 79 -17.18 0.57 -8.40
N ALA A 80 -18.26 -0.20 -8.47
CA ALA A 80 -19.31 -0.22 -7.46
C ALA A 80 -18.97 -1.05 -6.20
N ILE A 81 -17.89 -1.83 -6.23
CA ILE A 81 -17.48 -2.66 -5.08
C ILE A 81 -16.96 -1.79 -3.94
N ASP A 82 -17.48 -2.03 -2.75
CA ASP A 82 -16.88 -1.51 -1.53
C ASP A 82 -15.66 -2.36 -1.16
N TYR A 83 -14.48 -1.89 -1.58
CA TYR A 83 -13.23 -2.60 -1.35
C TYR A 83 -12.93 -2.78 0.14
N GLU A 84 -13.42 -1.94 1.06
CA GLU A 84 -13.14 -2.06 2.49
C GLU A 84 -13.78 -3.32 3.09
N ASN A 85 -14.90 -3.77 2.52
CA ASN A 85 -15.67 -4.91 3.01
C ASN A 85 -15.46 -6.19 2.19
N VAL A 86 -14.55 -6.19 1.21
CA VAL A 86 -14.19 -7.40 0.46
C VAL A 86 -13.60 -8.47 1.39
N THR A 87 -14.07 -9.71 1.23
CA THR A 87 -13.60 -10.89 1.97
C THR A 87 -13.11 -12.01 1.06
N SER A 88 -13.55 -12.07 -0.20
CA SER A 88 -13.15 -13.05 -1.20
C SER A 88 -12.72 -12.38 -2.51
N PHE A 89 -11.97 -13.11 -3.33
CA PHE A 89 -11.55 -12.69 -4.65
C PHE A 89 -11.78 -13.83 -5.64
N GLU A 90 -12.97 -13.84 -6.22
CA GLU A 90 -13.53 -14.95 -7.01
C GLU A 90 -14.11 -14.44 -8.34
N GLU A 91 -14.46 -15.35 -9.23
CA GLU A 91 -15.20 -15.00 -10.45
C GLU A 91 -16.59 -14.42 -10.11
N PRO A 92 -17.09 -13.45 -10.91
CA PRO A 92 -16.53 -12.96 -12.17
C PRO A 92 -15.50 -11.82 -11.99
N TYR A 93 -15.18 -11.42 -10.77
CA TYR A 93 -14.34 -10.24 -10.54
C TYR A 93 -12.89 -10.44 -10.99
N VAL A 94 -12.38 -11.66 -10.88
CA VAL A 94 -11.02 -12.00 -11.34
C VAL A 94 -10.89 -11.76 -12.83
N SER A 95 -11.78 -12.33 -13.64
CA SER A 95 -11.79 -12.11 -15.10
C SER A 95 -12.04 -10.66 -15.46
N TYR A 96 -12.94 -9.96 -14.75
CA TYR A 96 -13.21 -8.54 -15.03
C TYR A 96 -11.97 -7.67 -14.81
N ILE A 97 -11.24 -7.89 -13.72
CA ILE A 97 -10.03 -7.11 -13.42
C ILE A 97 -8.90 -7.49 -14.37
N GLU A 98 -8.80 -8.76 -14.81
CA GLU A 98 -7.83 -9.16 -15.84
C GLU A 98 -8.09 -8.49 -17.20
N ASP A 99 -9.35 -8.46 -17.63
CA ASP A 99 -9.75 -7.81 -18.89
C ASP A 99 -9.45 -6.31 -18.82
N LEU A 100 -9.80 -5.67 -17.70
CA LEU A 100 -9.49 -4.25 -17.46
C LEU A 100 -8.00 -4.00 -17.41
N TRP A 101 -7.21 -4.84 -16.75
CA TRP A 101 -5.76 -4.67 -16.71
C TRP A 101 -5.11 -4.87 -18.07
N SER A 102 -5.68 -5.71 -18.94
CA SER A 102 -5.19 -5.95 -20.29
C SER A 102 -5.56 -4.85 -21.28
N ASP A 103 -6.49 -3.96 -20.92
CA ASP A 103 -6.93 -2.84 -21.76
C ASP A 103 -5.83 -1.80 -21.98
N SER A 104 -5.67 -1.34 -23.23
CA SER A 104 -4.62 -0.37 -23.57
C SER A 104 -4.84 1.00 -22.93
N GLY A 105 -6.09 1.42 -22.71
CA GLY A 105 -6.40 2.67 -22.02
C GLY A 105 -6.04 2.61 -20.54
N ILE A 106 -6.35 1.49 -19.87
CA ILE A 106 -5.91 1.26 -18.49
C ILE A 106 -4.38 1.20 -18.37
N GLN A 107 -3.68 0.58 -19.34
CA GLN A 107 -2.22 0.60 -19.37
C GLN A 107 -1.66 2.01 -19.57
N GLU A 108 -2.23 2.82 -20.47
CA GLU A 108 -1.85 4.24 -20.63
C GLU A 108 -2.07 5.02 -19.32
N CYS A 109 -3.19 4.78 -18.64
CA CYS A 109 -3.50 5.37 -17.36
C CYS A 109 -2.47 4.97 -16.28
N TYR A 110 -2.02 3.72 -16.27
CA TYR A 110 -0.97 3.25 -15.37
C TYR A 110 0.39 3.91 -15.66
N ASP A 111 0.72 4.16 -16.93
CA ASP A 111 1.96 4.88 -17.29
C ASP A 111 1.93 6.33 -16.83
N ARG A 112 0.74 6.92 -16.73
CA ARG A 112 0.47 8.26 -16.19
C ARG A 112 0.19 8.28 -14.69
N ARG A 113 0.47 7.20 -13.95
CA ARG A 113 0.22 7.07 -12.50
C ARG A 113 0.86 8.14 -11.59
N ARG A 114 1.78 8.97 -12.09
CA ARG A 114 2.31 10.13 -11.35
C ARG A 114 1.31 11.28 -11.25
N GLU A 115 0.28 11.30 -12.11
CA GLU A 115 -0.73 12.37 -12.17
C GLU A 115 -1.90 12.16 -11.20
N TYR A 116 -1.95 11.02 -10.52
CA TYR A 116 -2.98 10.68 -9.53
C TYR A 116 -2.40 9.74 -8.47
N GLN A 117 -3.19 9.42 -7.45
CA GLN A 117 -2.76 8.55 -6.36
C GLN A 117 -2.98 7.08 -6.73
N LEU A 118 -1.89 6.33 -6.91
CA LEU A 118 -1.90 4.89 -7.13
C LEU A 118 -0.86 4.23 -6.23
N THR A 119 -1.19 3.06 -5.67
CA THR A 119 -0.23 2.32 -4.87
C THR A 119 0.92 1.80 -5.72
N ASP A 120 2.16 1.92 -5.22
CA ASP A 120 3.36 1.38 -5.88
C ASP A 120 3.27 -0.13 -6.16
N SER A 121 2.52 -0.86 -5.33
CA SER A 121 2.29 -2.29 -5.46
C SER A 121 1.18 -2.68 -6.44
N ALA A 122 0.49 -1.72 -7.07
CA ALA A 122 -0.61 -1.99 -8.02
C ALA A 122 -0.19 -2.97 -9.13
N LYS A 123 0.90 -2.67 -9.84
CA LYS A 123 1.39 -3.55 -10.93
C LYS A 123 1.78 -4.94 -10.45
N TYR A 124 2.34 -5.05 -9.24
CA TYR A 124 2.72 -6.36 -8.70
C TYR A 124 1.51 -7.29 -8.54
N TYR A 125 0.41 -6.79 -7.96
CA TYR A 125 -0.78 -7.61 -7.77
C TYR A 125 -1.56 -7.82 -9.07
N LEU A 126 -1.75 -6.76 -9.86
CA LEU A 126 -2.55 -6.82 -11.08
C LEU A 126 -1.91 -7.68 -12.18
N SER A 127 -0.58 -7.88 -12.14
CA SER A 127 0.11 -8.74 -13.12
C SER A 127 0.04 -10.23 -12.78
N ASP A 128 -0.53 -10.63 -11.63
CA ASP A 128 -0.54 -12.03 -11.17
C ASP A 128 -1.85 -12.41 -10.46
N LEU A 129 -2.97 -12.01 -11.05
CA LEU A 129 -4.31 -12.16 -10.45
C LEU A 129 -4.72 -13.62 -10.25
N ARG A 130 -4.34 -14.52 -11.16
CA ARG A 130 -4.66 -15.96 -11.03
C ARG A 130 -4.01 -16.62 -9.82
N ARG A 131 -2.77 -16.27 -9.48
CA ARG A 131 -2.14 -16.76 -8.25
C ARG A 131 -2.88 -16.28 -7.02
N LEU A 132 -3.32 -15.02 -7.04
CA LEU A 132 -4.01 -14.38 -5.92
C LEU A 132 -5.46 -14.88 -5.75
N ALA A 133 -6.08 -15.36 -6.82
CA ALA A 133 -7.43 -15.92 -6.83
C ALA A 133 -7.47 -17.45 -6.62
N ALA A 134 -6.31 -18.11 -6.47
CA ALA A 134 -6.26 -19.55 -6.26
C ALA A 134 -6.96 -19.95 -4.95
N SER A 135 -7.66 -21.09 -4.94
CA SER A 135 -8.42 -21.54 -3.77
C SER A 135 -7.54 -21.91 -2.57
N ASP A 136 -6.28 -22.24 -2.83
CA ASP A 136 -5.24 -22.53 -1.85
C ASP A 136 -4.26 -21.36 -1.64
N TYR A 137 -4.63 -20.16 -2.11
CA TYR A 137 -3.79 -18.98 -1.99
C TYR A 137 -3.39 -18.70 -0.53
N LEU A 138 -2.08 -18.66 -0.31
CA LEU A 138 -1.45 -18.21 0.91
C LEU A 138 -0.47 -17.07 0.58
N PRO A 139 -0.61 -15.88 1.19
CA PRO A 139 0.27 -14.76 0.90
C PRO A 139 1.73 -15.09 1.14
N THR A 140 2.56 -14.76 0.16
CA THR A 140 4.02 -14.83 0.30
C THR A 140 4.51 -13.68 1.18
N GLU A 141 5.75 -13.78 1.68
CA GLU A 141 6.37 -12.65 2.37
C GLU A 141 6.44 -11.41 1.47
N GLN A 142 6.60 -11.59 0.16
CA GLN A 142 6.60 -10.50 -0.81
C GLN A 142 5.22 -9.83 -0.93
N ASP A 143 4.14 -10.62 -0.88
CA ASP A 143 2.77 -10.09 -0.82
C ASP A 143 2.57 -9.28 0.47
N ILE A 144 3.02 -9.80 1.61
CA ILE A 144 2.91 -9.11 2.90
C ILE A 144 3.74 -7.82 2.93
N LEU A 145 4.94 -7.82 2.36
CA LEU A 145 5.79 -6.63 2.30
C LEU A 145 5.16 -5.51 1.45
N ARG A 146 4.44 -5.88 0.39
CA ARG A 146 3.82 -4.96 -0.57
C ARG A 146 2.40 -4.52 -0.20
N VAL A 147 1.73 -5.21 0.72
CA VAL A 147 0.36 -4.86 1.09
C VAL A 147 0.35 -3.54 1.83
N ARG A 148 -0.47 -2.61 1.35
CA ARG A 148 -0.62 -1.30 1.96
C ARG A 148 -1.70 -1.35 3.01
N VAL A 149 -1.32 -0.93 4.22
CA VAL A 149 -2.23 -0.67 5.34
C VAL A 149 -1.81 0.68 5.90
N PRO A 150 -2.65 1.73 5.84
CA PRO A 150 -2.33 3.01 6.44
C PRO A 150 -2.11 2.85 7.95
N THR A 151 -0.92 3.20 8.43
CA THR A 151 -0.63 3.21 9.88
C THR A 151 -1.40 4.35 10.53
N THR A 152 -2.26 4.00 11.48
CA THR A 152 -2.97 4.96 12.34
C THR A 152 -2.40 4.91 13.75
N GLY A 153 -2.09 6.07 14.32
CA GLY A 153 -1.50 6.19 15.64
C GLY A 153 -0.02 5.83 15.70
N ILE A 154 0.36 5.28 16.85
CA ILE A 154 1.73 4.93 17.24
C ILE A 154 1.73 3.43 17.49
N ILE A 155 2.58 2.69 16.79
CA ILE A 155 2.69 1.25 16.94
C ILE A 155 4.12 0.91 17.37
N GLU A 156 4.25 0.19 18.49
CA GLU A 156 5.53 -0.25 19.02
C GLU A 156 5.78 -1.73 18.68
N TYR A 157 6.98 -2.02 18.18
CA TYR A 157 7.43 -3.36 17.82
C TYR A 157 8.68 -3.73 18.64
N PRO A 158 8.57 -4.64 19.63
CA PRO A 158 9.72 -5.15 20.35
C PRO A 158 10.49 -6.17 19.50
N PHE A 159 11.81 -6.04 19.45
CA PHE A 159 12.72 -6.97 18.78
C PHE A 159 13.89 -7.34 19.68
N ASP A 160 14.22 -8.62 19.74
CA ASP A 160 15.43 -9.11 20.40
C ASP A 160 16.51 -9.33 19.33
N LEU A 161 17.41 -8.36 19.16
CA LEU A 161 18.52 -8.48 18.22
C LEU A 161 19.67 -9.30 18.84
N GLU A 162 19.53 -10.63 18.83
CA GLU A 162 20.59 -11.51 19.35
C GLU A 162 21.84 -11.55 18.44
N GLN A 163 21.73 -11.13 17.17
CA GLN A 163 22.76 -11.39 16.14
C GLN A 163 23.61 -10.18 15.69
N ILE A 164 23.26 -8.92 16.05
CA ILE A 164 23.94 -7.74 15.49
C ILE A 164 24.99 -7.13 16.43
N ILE A 165 24.84 -7.30 17.75
CA ILE A 165 25.72 -6.67 18.73
C ILE A 165 26.17 -7.75 19.73
N PHE A 166 27.45 -7.76 20.12
CA PHE A 166 28.01 -8.63 21.17
C PHE A 166 27.39 -8.43 22.58
N ARG A 167 26.24 -7.75 22.68
CA ARG A 167 25.39 -7.58 23.85
C ARG A 167 23.94 -7.91 23.47
N LYS A 168 23.26 -8.63 24.35
CA LYS A 168 21.82 -8.89 24.30
C LYS A 168 21.05 -7.58 24.62
N ASP A 169 21.03 -6.65 23.69
CA ASP A 169 20.28 -5.41 23.80
C ASP A 169 18.90 -5.58 23.13
N ARG A 170 17.84 -5.15 23.84
CA ARG A 170 16.47 -5.21 23.34
C ARG A 170 16.20 -3.96 22.54
N PHE A 171 15.64 -4.11 21.34
CA PHE A 171 15.26 -3.02 20.48
C PHE A 171 13.76 -2.81 20.55
N ARG A 172 13.34 -1.55 20.52
CA ARG A 172 11.94 -1.16 20.43
C ARG A 172 11.82 -0.18 19.28
N MET A 173 11.21 -0.63 18.20
CA MET A 173 10.94 0.24 17.06
C MET A 173 9.55 0.85 17.20
N VAL A 174 9.44 2.13 16.88
CA VAL A 174 8.20 2.87 16.92
C VAL A 174 7.88 3.32 15.50
N ASP A 175 6.75 2.85 14.95
CA ASP A 175 6.19 3.30 13.67
C ASP A 175 5.08 4.31 13.95
N VAL A 176 5.15 5.47 13.30
CA VAL A 176 4.16 6.54 13.41
C VAL A 176 3.57 6.85 12.04
N GLY A 177 2.27 7.13 12.02
CA GLY A 177 1.58 7.57 10.80
C GLY A 177 2.25 8.80 10.18
N GLY A 178 2.59 8.73 8.88
CA GLY A 178 3.28 9.81 8.15
C GLY A 178 2.38 10.92 7.59
N GLN A 179 1.07 10.67 7.59
CA GLN A 179 0.02 11.60 7.15
C GLN A 179 -0.06 12.83 8.06
N ARG A 180 -0.38 14.01 7.53
CA ARG A 180 -0.45 15.29 8.25
C ARG A 180 -1.42 15.25 9.44
N SER A 181 -2.50 14.48 9.34
CA SER A 181 -3.43 14.21 10.45
C SER A 181 -2.76 13.50 11.63
N GLU A 182 -1.80 12.61 11.34
CA GLU A 182 -1.11 11.77 12.32
C GLU A 182 0.14 12.44 12.92
N ARG A 183 0.75 13.41 12.23
CA ARG A 183 1.98 14.10 12.68
C ARG A 183 1.89 14.76 14.04
N ARG A 184 0.69 15.18 14.47
CA ARG A 184 0.49 15.74 15.83
C ARG A 184 0.80 14.74 16.94
N LYS A 185 0.71 13.44 16.67
CA LYS A 185 0.96 12.36 17.63
C LYS A 185 2.45 12.08 17.81
N TRP A 186 3.30 12.52 16.88
CA TRP A 186 4.74 12.21 16.91
C TRP A 186 5.41 12.68 18.19
N ILE A 187 4.96 13.80 18.78
CA ILE A 187 5.51 14.34 20.03
C ILE A 187 5.49 13.32 21.18
N HIS A 188 4.54 12.39 21.19
CA HIS A 188 4.42 11.34 22.20
C HIS A 188 5.46 10.22 22.06
N CYS A 189 6.16 10.15 20.92
CA CYS A 189 7.16 9.13 20.63
C CYS A 189 8.59 9.58 20.93
N PHE A 190 8.82 10.86 21.27
CA PHE A 190 10.17 11.42 21.45
C PHE A 190 10.76 11.21 22.85
N GLU A 191 9.97 10.74 23.83
CA GLU A 191 10.50 10.44 25.15
C GLU A 191 11.33 9.15 25.12
N ASN A 192 12.59 9.26 25.58
CA ASN A 192 13.53 8.14 25.68
C ASN A 192 13.90 7.47 24.33
N VAL A 193 13.87 8.24 23.23
CA VAL A 193 14.38 7.79 21.92
C VAL A 193 15.90 7.75 21.93
N THR A 194 16.48 6.65 21.47
CA THR A 194 17.94 6.56 21.30
C THR A 194 18.39 7.04 19.92
N SER A 195 17.62 6.71 18.88
CA SER A 195 17.93 7.06 17.49
C SER A 195 16.67 7.36 16.69
N ILE A 196 16.78 8.27 15.72
CA ILE A 196 15.71 8.55 14.75
C ILE A 196 16.17 8.05 13.38
N MET A 197 15.30 7.31 12.71
CA MET A 197 15.47 6.87 11.33
C MET A 197 14.46 7.62 10.46
N PHE A 198 14.96 8.54 9.65
CA PHE A 198 14.13 9.34 8.75
C PHE A 198 14.13 8.73 7.35
N LEU A 199 12.97 8.30 6.88
CA LEU A 199 12.77 7.64 5.60
C LEU A 199 12.14 8.58 4.59
N VAL A 200 12.72 8.65 3.39
CA VAL A 200 12.27 9.47 2.26
C VAL A 200 12.13 8.57 1.04
N ALA A 201 10.96 8.58 0.40
CA ALA A 201 10.77 7.91 -0.88
C ALA A 201 11.41 8.74 -1.99
N LEU A 202 12.41 8.16 -2.67
CA LEU A 202 13.05 8.81 -3.81
C LEU A 202 12.14 8.85 -5.05
N SER A 203 11.18 7.93 -5.13
CA SER A 203 10.19 7.82 -6.22
C SER A 203 9.10 8.88 -6.18
N GLU A 204 8.89 9.56 -5.04
CA GLU A 204 7.84 10.57 -4.86
C GLU A 204 8.22 11.96 -5.42
N TYR A 205 9.40 12.11 -6.05
CA TYR A 205 9.91 13.42 -6.49
C TYR A 205 9.00 14.13 -7.52
N ASP A 206 8.22 13.39 -8.30
CA ASP A 206 7.28 13.87 -9.31
C ASP A 206 5.81 13.68 -8.92
N GLN A 207 5.53 13.39 -7.63
CA GLN A 207 4.19 13.16 -7.11
C GLN A 207 3.70 14.31 -6.21
N VAL A 208 2.38 14.44 -6.11
CA VAL A 208 1.71 15.37 -5.19
C VAL A 208 1.25 14.59 -3.96
N LEU A 209 1.22 15.24 -2.78
CA LEU A 209 0.69 14.62 -1.57
C LEU A 209 -0.83 14.38 -1.71
N VAL A 210 -1.30 13.19 -1.32
CA VAL A 210 -2.74 12.83 -1.23
C VAL A 210 -3.57 13.92 -0.52
N GLU A 211 -2.99 14.52 0.52
CA GLU A 211 -3.66 15.49 1.38
C GLU A 211 -3.78 16.89 0.76
N CYS A 212 -3.14 17.12 -0.40
CA CYS A 212 -3.12 18.40 -1.10
C CYS A 212 -4.17 18.50 -2.23
N ASP A 213 -4.94 17.45 -2.55
CA ASP A 213 -5.98 17.51 -3.58
C ASP A 213 -7.02 18.62 -3.33
N ASN A 214 -7.20 19.06 -2.08
CA ASN A 214 -8.07 20.19 -1.74
C ASN A 214 -7.44 21.59 -1.97
N GLU A 215 -6.12 21.71 -2.15
CA GLU A 215 -5.44 23.00 -2.32
C GLU A 215 -5.10 23.31 -3.79
N VAL A 216 -5.01 22.31 -4.67
CA VAL A 216 -4.64 22.52 -6.10
C VAL A 216 -5.76 23.18 -6.92
N SER A 217 -7.00 23.13 -6.46
CA SER A 217 -8.15 23.81 -7.09
C SER A 217 -8.02 25.34 -7.16
N PHE A 218 -7.13 25.94 -6.36
CA PHE A 218 -6.93 27.40 -6.35
C PHE A 218 -5.87 27.91 -7.34
N LEU A 219 -5.05 27.04 -7.93
CA LEU A 219 -3.93 27.46 -8.80
C LEU A 219 -4.18 27.27 -10.30
N LYS A 220 -5.38 26.84 -10.72
CA LYS A 220 -5.77 26.72 -12.14
C LYS A 220 -6.65 27.86 -12.67
N LEU A 221 -6.76 28.98 -11.95
CA LEU A 221 -7.40 30.20 -12.43
C LEU A 221 -6.36 31.32 -12.56
N HIS A 222 -5.61 31.33 -13.66
CA HIS A 222 -5.13 32.54 -14.35
C HIS A 222 -4.62 32.21 -15.75
#